data_AF-K1TYV7-F1
#
_entry.id   AF-K1TYV7-F1
#
_cell.length_a   1.000
_cell.length_b   1.000
_cell.length_c   1.000
_cell.angle_alpha   90.00
_cell.angle_beta   90.00
_cell.angle_gamma   90.00
#
_symmetry.space_group_name_H-M   'P 1'
#
loop_
_entity.id
_entity.type
_entity.pdbx_description
1 polymer ?
#
loop_
_entity_poly.entity_id
_entity_poly.type
_entity_poly.pdbx_seq_one_letter_code
_entity_poly.pdbx_strand_id
1 'polypeptide(L)'
;MKNFGILLLAMVSCCLLQAKDRVVKQPPFIARSSSAIEIDRVVVSDTATVLDVKAFFRPHNWIQISNESYLLADNGEKYPIRSGNGITLGEKF
;
A
#
# COMPACT_ATOMS: atom_id res chain seq x y z
N MET A 1 -38.24 6.17 -27.00
CA MET A 1 -38.17 6.26 -25.53
C MET A 1 -37.63 4.99 -24.85
N LYS A 2 -37.91 3.77 -25.34
CA LYS A 2 -37.39 2.51 -24.76
C LYS A 2 -35.84 2.40 -24.70
N ASN A 3 -35.13 2.85 -25.73
CA ASN A 3 -33.67 2.70 -25.80
C ASN A 3 -32.91 3.64 -24.84
N PHE A 4 -33.52 4.78 -24.48
CA PHE A 4 -32.92 5.72 -23.52
C PHE A 4 -32.90 5.16 -22.09
N GLY A 5 -33.94 4.41 -21.69
CA GLY A 5 -33.99 3.76 -20.38
C GLY A 5 -32.92 2.66 -20.23
N ILE A 6 -32.65 1.92 -21.31
CA ILE A 6 -31.60 0.88 -21.33
C ILE A 6 -30.20 1.52 -21.21
N LEU A 7 -29.97 2.65 -21.89
CA LEU A 7 -28.70 3.37 -21.84
C LEU A 7 -28.41 3.94 -20.44
N LEU A 8 -29.43 4.51 -19.79
CA LEU A 8 -29.36 5.01 -18.41
C LEU A 8 -29.09 3.87 -17.41
N LEU A 9 -29.77 2.73 -17.56
CA LEU A 9 -29.58 1.58 -16.67
C LEU A 9 -28.18 0.96 -16.84
N ALA A 10 -27.66 0.90 -18.06
CA ALA A 10 -26.30 0.45 -18.34
C ALA A 10 -25.23 1.40 -17.74
N MET A 11 -25.46 2.72 -17.83
CA MET A 11 -24.56 3.74 -17.28
C MET A 11 -24.53 3.69 -15.74
N VAL A 12 -25.69 3.53 -15.09
CA VAL A 12 -25.80 3.35 -13.63
C VAL A 12 -25.13 2.05 -13.17
N SER A 13 -25.27 0.96 -13.93
CA SER A 13 -24.59 -0.30 -13.63
C SER A 13 -23.07 -0.20 -13.74
N CYS A 14 -22.54 0.66 -14.61
CA CYS A 14 -21.10 0.84 -14.80
C CYS A 14 -20.46 1.64 -13.65
N CYS A 15 -21.19 2.57 -13.04
CA CYS A 15 -20.71 3.36 -11.88
C CYS A 15 -20.52 2.53 -10.61
N LEU A 16 -21.16 1.37 -10.50
CA LEU A 16 -21.09 0.49 -9.32
C LEU A 16 -19.92 -0.51 -9.37
N LEU A 17 -19.23 -0.64 -10.50
CA LEU A 17 -18.03 -1.45 -10.65
C LEU A 17 -16.81 -0.68 -10.13
N GLN A 18 -16.81 -0.29 -8.86
CA GLN A 18 -15.55 0.15 -8.23
C GLN A 18 -14.63 -1.06 -8.08
N ALA A 19 -13.38 -0.89 -8.51
CA ALA A 19 -12.34 -1.88 -8.29
C ALA A 19 -12.22 -2.12 -6.78
N LYS A 20 -12.55 -3.32 -6.33
CA LYS A 20 -12.46 -3.69 -4.93
C LYS A 20 -10.99 -3.68 -4.52
N ASP A 21 -10.68 -3.00 -3.42
CA ASP A 21 -9.35 -3.00 -2.83
C ASP A 21 -8.82 -4.42 -2.65
N ARG A 22 -7.61 -4.65 -3.14
CA ARG A 22 -6.91 -5.92 -2.95
C ARG A 22 -6.14 -5.84 -1.64
N VAL A 23 -6.49 -6.73 -0.71
CA VAL A 23 -5.82 -6.84 0.59
C VAL A 23 -5.00 -8.13 0.63
N VAL A 24 -3.69 -8.00 0.83
CA VAL A 24 -2.78 -9.11 1.10
C VAL A 24 -2.41 -9.07 2.59
N LYS A 25 -2.86 -10.06 3.35
CA LYS A 25 -2.55 -10.16 4.78
C LYS A 25 -1.27 -10.96 4.99
N GLN A 26 -0.41 -10.49 5.89
CA GLN A 26 0.84 -11.13 6.32
C GLN A 26 1.63 -11.73 5.15
N PRO A 27 2.05 -10.90 4.17
CA PRO A 27 2.80 -11.41 3.03
C PRO A 27 4.11 -12.09 3.48
N PRO A 28 4.49 -13.22 2.88
CA PRO A 28 5.75 -13.89 3.21
C PRO A 28 6.94 -13.08 2.72
N PHE A 29 8.04 -13.11 3.48
CA PHE A 29 9.33 -12.54 3.06
C PHE A 29 10.14 -13.61 2.35
N ILE A 30 10.53 -13.34 1.09
CA ILE A 30 11.44 -14.21 0.33
C ILE A 30 12.90 -13.95 0.74
N ALA A 31 13.22 -12.70 1.08
CA ALA A 31 14.51 -12.30 1.62
C ALA A 31 14.32 -11.16 2.62
N ARG A 32 15.10 -11.16 3.71
CA ARG A 32 15.16 -10.07 4.68
C ARG A 32 16.52 -10.04 5.36
N SER A 33 17.04 -8.84 5.61
CA SER A 33 18.31 -8.64 6.33
C SER A 33 18.12 -8.37 7.83
N SER A 34 16.90 -8.08 8.27
CA SER A 34 16.59 -7.70 9.67
C SER A 34 15.18 -8.12 10.05
N SER A 35 14.94 -8.42 11.34
CA SER A 35 13.63 -8.67 11.96
C SER A 35 12.90 -7.40 12.44
N ALA A 36 13.49 -6.21 12.26
CA ALA A 36 12.98 -4.94 12.81
C ALA A 36 11.66 -4.47 12.20
N ILE A 37 11.25 -5.00 11.05
CA ILE A 37 10.04 -4.60 10.33
C ILE A 37 9.22 -5.84 9.98
N GLU A 38 7.92 -5.80 10.24
CA GLU A 38 6.98 -6.83 9.80
C GLU A 38 5.80 -6.17 9.08
N ILE A 39 5.42 -6.70 7.92
CA ILE A 39 4.28 -6.18 7.15
C ILE A 39 3.04 -6.97 7.60
N ASP A 40 2.10 -6.31 8.26
CA ASP A 40 0.85 -6.91 8.73
C ASP A 40 -0.14 -7.10 7.56
N ARG A 41 -0.23 -6.09 6.69
CA ARG A 41 -0.99 -6.18 5.43
C ARG A 41 -0.50 -5.17 4.39
N VAL A 42 -0.85 -5.46 3.14
CA VAL A 42 -0.75 -4.55 2.00
C VAL A 42 -2.15 -4.32 1.45
N VAL A 43 -2.58 -3.07 1.36
CA VAL A 43 -3.84 -2.67 0.73
C VAL A 43 -3.48 -1.96 -0.58
N VAL A 44 -3.90 -2.54 -1.70
CA VAL A 44 -3.76 -1.94 -3.02
C VAL A 44 -5.14 -1.46 -3.45
N SER A 45 -5.28 -0.15 -3.55
CA SER A 45 -6.48 0.54 -4.05
C SER A 45 -6.18 1.20 -5.41
N ASP A 46 -7.18 1.86 -5.98
CA ASP A 46 -7.05 2.67 -7.19
C ASP A 46 -6.18 3.93 -6.98
N THR A 47 -6.08 4.44 -5.74
CA THR A 47 -5.40 5.69 -5.41
C THR A 47 -4.03 5.49 -4.78
N ALA A 48 -3.86 4.46 -3.95
CA ALA A 48 -2.63 4.22 -3.22
C ALA A 48 -2.41 2.74 -2.90
N THR A 49 -1.13 2.39 -2.72
CA THR A 49 -0.73 1.16 -2.02
C THR A 49 -0.27 1.53 -0.61
N VAL A 50 -0.94 0.97 0.39
CA VAL A 50 -0.66 1.22 1.82
C VAL A 50 -0.13 -0.06 2.46
N LEU A 51 0.98 0.07 3.19
CA LEU A 51 1.60 -1.01 3.95
C LEU A 51 1.39 -0.72 5.44
N ASP A 52 0.68 -1.61 6.13
CA ASP A 52 0.62 -1.57 7.59
C ASP A 52 1.82 -2.33 8.14
N VAL A 53 2.64 -1.64 8.93
CA VAL A 53 3.94 -2.14 9.37
C VAL A 53 4.04 -2.11 10.88
N LYS A 54 4.58 -3.19 11.46
CA LYS A 54 5.06 -3.22 12.83
C LYS A 54 6.57 -3.00 12.81
N ALA A 55 7.02 -1.98 13.55
CA ALA A 55 8.43 -1.71 13.75
C ALA A 55 8.85 -2.19 15.15
N PHE A 56 9.94 -2.94 15.23
CA PHE A 56 10.51 -3.47 16.46
C PHE A 56 11.91 -2.91 16.65
N PHE A 57 12.17 -2.43 17.86
CA PHE A 57 13.48 -1.90 18.22
C PHE A 57 13.84 -2.28 19.66
N ARG A 58 15.14 -2.24 19.94
CA ARG A 58 15.65 -2.42 21.31
C ARG A 58 15.71 -1.05 21.98
N PRO A 59 15.51 -0.98 23.31
CA PRO A 59 15.78 0.25 24.05
C PRO A 59 17.15 0.82 23.70
N HIS A 60 17.23 2.14 23.55
CA HIS A 60 18.43 2.91 23.17
C HIS A 60 18.90 2.76 21.71
N ASN A 61 18.23 1.98 20.87
CA ASN A 61 18.48 1.96 19.44
C ASN A 61 17.46 2.83 18.73
N TRP A 62 17.92 3.62 17.75
CA TRP A 62 17.01 4.37 16.89
C TRP A 62 16.43 3.49 15.78
N ILE A 63 15.26 3.88 15.28
CA ILE A 63 14.68 3.40 14.03
C ILE A 63 14.43 4.54 13.06
N GLN A 64 14.51 4.23 11.78
CA GLN A 64 14.27 5.18 10.70
C GLN A 64 13.77 4.41 9.47
N ILE A 65 12.78 4.98 8.79
CA ILE A 65 12.44 4.59 7.43
C ILE A 65 13.07 5.63 6.50
N SER A 66 13.99 5.21 5.63
CA SER A 66 14.69 6.13 4.72
C SER A 66 13.73 6.75 3.71
N ASN A 67 13.92 8.04 3.39
CA ASN A 67 13.24 8.75 2.30
C ASN A 67 13.48 8.12 0.92
N GLU A 68 14.56 7.34 0.79
CA GLU A 68 14.91 6.61 -0.43
C GLU A 68 14.24 5.24 -0.52
N SER A 69 13.41 4.86 0.45
CA SER A 69 12.70 3.58 0.42
C SER A 69 11.62 3.58 -0.67
N TYR A 70 11.42 2.45 -1.34
CA TYR A 70 10.47 2.31 -2.45
C TYR A 70 9.90 0.90 -2.55
N LEU A 71 8.74 0.76 -3.21
CA LEU A 71 8.29 -0.49 -3.79
C LEU A 71 8.91 -0.66 -5.17
N LEU A 72 9.43 -1.85 -5.46
CA LEU A 72 9.93 -2.22 -6.78
C LEU A 72 8.91 -3.15 -7.43
N ALA A 73 8.36 -2.74 -8.57
CA ALA A 73 7.48 -3.59 -9.35
C ALA A 73 8.27 -4.52 -10.28
N ASP A 74 7.59 -5.58 -10.76
CA ASP A 74 8.20 -6.59 -11.64
C ASP A 74 8.73 -6.01 -12.96
N ASN A 75 8.19 -4.88 -13.41
CA ASN A 75 8.66 -4.13 -14.58
C ASN A 75 9.91 -3.26 -14.30
N GLY A 76 10.45 -3.31 -13.08
CA GLY A 76 11.60 -2.51 -12.65
C GLY A 76 11.27 -1.08 -12.19
N GLU A 77 10.00 -0.69 -12.21
CA GLU A 77 9.57 0.65 -11.79
C GLU A 77 9.64 0.79 -10.26
N LYS A 78 10.13 1.95 -9.81
CA LYS A 78 10.26 2.30 -8.40
C LYS A 78 9.16 3.26 -7.98
N TYR A 79 8.39 2.87 -6.97
CA TYR A 79 7.35 3.69 -6.37
C TYR A 79 7.84 4.18 -5.00
N PRO A 80 8.23 5.47 -4.87
CA PRO A 80 8.72 6.01 -3.61
C PRO A 80 7.60 6.09 -2.58
N ILE A 81 7.97 5.96 -1.30
CA ILE A 81 7.02 6.19 -0.20
C ILE A 81 6.63 7.67 -0.18
N ARG A 82 5.31 7.94 -0.19
CA ARG A 82 4.78 9.31 -0.22
C ARG A 82 4.59 9.92 1.16
N SER A 83 4.26 9.11 2.15
CA SER A 83 4.05 9.52 3.53
C SER A 83 4.15 8.33 4.48
N GLY A 84 4.43 8.61 5.75
CA GLY A 84 4.38 7.65 6.85
C GLY A 84 3.43 8.15 7.94
N ASN A 85 2.69 7.23 8.55
CA ASN A 85 1.92 7.50 9.77
C ASN A 85 2.60 6.79 10.94
N GLY A 86 2.82 7.50 12.05
CA GLY A 86 3.55 7.00 13.21
C GLY A 86 5.08 7.11 13.13
N ILE A 87 5.66 7.17 11.92
CA ILE A 87 7.08 7.47 11.67
C ILE A 87 7.18 8.48 10.54
N THR A 88 7.86 9.59 10.80
CA THR A 88 8.27 10.53 9.74
C THR A 88 9.43 9.92 8.96
N LEU A 89 9.35 9.94 7.63
CA LEU A 89 10.41 9.43 6.77
C LEU A 89 11.69 10.26 6.93
N GLY A 90 12.84 9.60 7.00
CA GLY A 90 14.14 10.24 7.17
C GLY A 90 14.42 10.74 8.58
N GLU A 91 13.51 10.59 9.55
CA GLU A 91 13.77 10.93 10.95
C GLU A 91 14.14 9.70 11.77
N LYS A 92 14.93 9.91 12.81
CA LYS A 92 15.32 8.88 13.78
C LYS A 92 14.43 8.99 15.01
N PHE A 93 13.85 7.87 15.42
CA PHE A 93 13.02 7.71 16.61
C PHE A 93 13.68 6.75 17.59
#